data_AF-A0A1Q8DNJ8-F1
#
_entry.id   AF-A0A1Q8DNJ8-F1
#
_cell.length_a   1.000
_cell.length_b   1.000
_cell.length_c   1.000
_cell.angle_alpha   90.00
_cell.angle_beta   90.00
_cell.angle_gamma   90.00
#
_symmetry.space_group_name_H-M   'P 1'
#
loop_
_entity.id
_entity.type
_entity.pdbx_description
1 polymer ?
#
loop_
_entity_poly.entity_id
_entity_poly.type
_entity_poly.pdbx_seq_one_letter_code
_entity_poly.pdbx_strand_id
1 'polypeptide(L)' 'MALWLWCLLFVLESLYCWWIIGYGGARWIEGWKSFFMIEWFALDWTAEQIRLYVLIIWCFSLIWFIIGIIKPELRL' A
#
# COMPACT_ATOMS: atom_id res chain seq x y z
N MET A 1 18.74 3.16 2.13
CA MET A 1 18.65 1.86 1.41
C MET A 1 19.25 1.93 0.01
N ALA A 2 19.75 0.80 -0.55
CA ALA A 2 20.23 0.73 -1.94
C ALA A 2 19.11 1.00 -2.96
N LEU A 3 19.42 1.61 -4.12
CA LEU A 3 18.41 2.01 -5.11
C LEU A 3 17.61 0.83 -5.66
N TRP A 4 18.26 -0.28 -6.01
CA TRP A 4 17.57 -1.46 -6.54
C TRP A 4 16.56 -2.04 -5.53
N LEU A 5 16.92 -2.01 -4.24
CA LEU A 5 16.06 -2.49 -3.17
C LEU A 5 14.89 -1.51 -2.92
N TRP A 6 15.15 -0.19 -3.04
CA TRP A 6 14.11 0.84 -3.03
C TRP A 6 13.07 0.62 -4.13
N CYS A 7 13.52 0.36 -5.36
CA CYS A 7 12.66 0.01 -6.49
C CYS A 7 11.90 -1.30 -6.25
N LEU A 8 12.58 -2.34 -5.74
CA LEU A 8 11.96 -3.63 -5.48
C LEU A 8 10.83 -3.53 -4.45
N LEU A 9 11.05 -2.84 -3.33
CA LEU A 9 10.01 -2.64 -2.31
C LEU A 9 8.82 -1.88 -2.88
N PHE A 10 9.06 -0.80 -3.62
CA PHE A 10 7.98 -0.02 -4.23
C PHE A 10 7.16 -0.84 -5.24
N VAL A 11 7.80 -1.71 -6.02
CA VAL A 11 7.10 -2.63 -6.93
C VAL A 11 6.25 -3.63 -6.17
N LEU A 12 6.78 -4.24 -5.10
CA LEU A 12 6.03 -5.20 -4.28
C LEU A 12 4.83 -4.55 -3.59
N GLU A 13 5.03 -3.37 -3.00
CA GLU A 13 3.96 -2.57 -2.42
C GLU A 13 2.89 -2.23 -3.47
N SER A 14 3.30 -1.77 -4.65
CA SER A 14 2.38 -1.41 -5.73
C SER A 14 1.55 -2.60 -6.22
N LEU A 15 2.16 -3.79 -6.33
CA LEU A 15 1.43 -5.01 -6.70
C LEU A 15 0.38 -5.37 -5.65
N TYR A 16 0.73 -5.27 -4.37
CA TYR A 16 -0.20 -5.49 -3.26
C TYR A 16 -1.37 -4.50 -3.29
N CYS A 17 -1.07 -3.20 -3.41
CA CYS A 17 -2.08 -2.15 -3.51
C CYS A 17 -3.00 -2.35 -4.72
N TRP A 18 -2.44 -2.67 -5.89
CA TRP A 18 -3.23 -2.94 -7.10
C TRP A 18 -4.14 -4.15 -6.96
N TRP A 19 -3.67 -5.22 -6.33
CA TRP A 19 -4.52 -6.37 -6.05
C TRP A 19 -5.72 -6.00 -5.16
N ILE A 20 -5.50 -5.18 -4.12
CA ILE A 20 -6.58 -4.69 -3.25
C ILE A 20 -7.57 -3.82 -4.03
N ILE A 21 -7.06 -2.84 -4.78
CA ILE A 21 -7.87 -1.81 -5.45
C ILE A 21 -8.67 -2.42 -6.61
N GLY A 22 -8.01 -3.21 -7.48
CA GLY A 22 -8.55 -3.59 -8.79
C GLY A 22 -8.93 -5.06 -8.97
N TYR A 23 -8.30 -5.99 -8.25
CA TYR A 23 -8.40 -7.43 -8.52
C TYR A 23 -9.08 -8.24 -7.42
N GLY A 24 -10.02 -7.60 -6.71
CA GLY A 24 -10.86 -8.26 -5.70
C GLY A 24 -10.19 -8.46 -4.33
N GLY A 25 -8.95 -7.99 -4.13
CA GLY A 25 -8.27 -8.10 -2.84
C GLY A 25 -9.06 -7.45 -1.71
N ALA A 26 -9.65 -6.26 -1.94
CA ALA A 26 -10.50 -5.60 -0.94
C ALA A 26 -11.68 -6.47 -0.47
N ARG A 27 -12.38 -7.15 -1.39
CA ARG A 27 -13.47 -8.08 -1.04
C ARG A 27 -12.97 -9.32 -0.31
N TRP A 28 -11.73 -9.74 -0.60
CA TRP A 28 -11.14 -10.91 0.04
C TRP A 28 -10.72 -10.62 1.48
N ILE A 29 -10.26 -9.38 1.77
CA ILE A 29 -9.82 -8.97 3.12
C ILE A 29 -10.91 -8.28 3.97
N GLU A 30 -12.05 -7.93 3.40
CA GLU A 30 -13.18 -7.37 4.14
C GLU A 30 -13.56 -8.22 5.37
N GLY A 31 -13.90 -7.56 6.48
CA GLY A 31 -14.14 -8.19 7.79
C GLY A 31 -12.85 -8.46 8.57
N TRP A 32 -12.78 -9.55 9.33
CA TRP A 32 -11.70 -9.76 10.31
C TRP A 32 -10.26 -9.77 9.73
N LYS A 33 -10.09 -10.03 8.42
CA LYS A 33 -8.76 -10.07 7.80
C LYS A 33 -8.17 -8.67 7.60
N SER A 34 -9.00 -7.65 7.43
CA SER A 34 -8.56 -6.27 7.25
C SER A 34 -7.81 -5.76 8.48
N PHE A 35 -8.15 -6.27 9.68
CA PHE A 35 -7.41 -6.00 10.91
C PHE A 35 -5.92 -6.31 10.81
N PHE A 36 -5.58 -7.43 10.14
CA PHE A 36 -4.20 -7.90 10.02
C PHE A 36 -3.49 -7.37 8.77
N MET A 37 -4.25 -7.08 7.72
CA MET A 37 -3.71 -6.77 6.39
C MET A 37 -3.76 -5.30 6.03
N ILE A 38 -4.59 -4.52 6.71
CA ILE A 38 -4.62 -3.07 6.64
C ILE A 38 -4.05 -2.56 7.96
N GLU A 39 -4.88 -2.51 9.00
CA GLU A 39 -4.53 -2.05 10.34
C GLU A 39 -5.66 -2.40 11.32
N TRP A 40 -5.38 -2.29 12.61
CA TRP A 40 -6.30 -2.64 13.70
C TRP A 40 -7.67 -1.94 13.65
N PHE A 41 -7.74 -0.73 13.08
CA PHE A 41 -8.98 0.06 12.98
C PHE A 41 -9.86 -0.33 11.78
N ALA A 42 -9.39 -1.21 10.90
CA ALA A 42 -10.10 -1.54 9.67
C ALA A 42 -11.09 -2.72 9.82
N LEU A 43 -11.26 -3.27 11.03
CA LEU A 43 -12.01 -4.50 11.31
C LEU A 43 -13.44 -4.48 10.74
N ASP A 44 -14.11 -3.33 10.80
CA ASP A 44 -15.49 -3.10 10.37
C ASP A 44 -15.59 -2.39 9.02
N TRP A 45 -14.48 -2.24 8.30
CA TRP A 45 -14.46 -1.53 7.03
C TRP A 45 -15.03 -2.37 5.90
N THR A 46 -15.79 -1.71 5.03
CA THR A 46 -16.25 -2.28 3.78
C THR A 46 -15.13 -2.38 2.74
N ALA A 47 -15.31 -3.22 1.73
CA ALA A 47 -14.37 -3.32 0.61
C ALA A 47 -14.10 -1.94 -0.03
N GLU A 48 -15.09 -1.07 -0.17
CA GLU A 48 -14.95 0.27 -0.73
C GLU A 48 -14.08 1.19 0.13
N GLN A 49 -14.25 1.17 1.46
CA GLN A 49 -13.41 1.94 2.39
C GLN A 49 -11.95 1.48 2.33
N ILE A 50 -11.74 0.15 2.29
CA ILE A 50 -10.43 -0.47 2.14
C ILE A 50 -9.76 -0.02 0.82
N ARG A 51 -10.49 -0.06 -0.31
CA ARG A 51 -9.94 0.40 -1.61
C ARG A 51 -9.50 1.86 -1.55
N LEU A 52 -10.34 2.73 -1.00
CA LEU A 52 -10.05 4.16 -0.91
C LEU A 52 -8.83 4.41 -0.03
N TYR A 53 -8.77 3.78 1.14
CA TYR A 53 -7.64 3.94 2.05
C TYR A 53 -6.33 3.46 1.42
N VAL A 54 -6.32 2.28 0.81
CA VAL A 54 -5.13 1.72 0.16
C VAL A 54 -4.68 2.58 -1.02
N LEU A 55 -5.62 3.17 -1.78
CA LEU A 55 -5.28 4.14 -2.82
C LEU A 55 -4.60 5.39 -2.24
N ILE A 56 -5.14 5.94 -1.14
CA ILE A 56 -4.55 7.10 -0.47
C ILE A 56 -3.13 6.79 0.01
N ILE A 57 -2.94 5.66 0.69
CA ILE A 57 -1.62 5.22 1.17
C ILE A 57 -0.66 5.03 0.00
N TRP A 58 -1.08 4.35 -1.06
CA TRP A 58 -0.24 4.14 -2.24
C TRP A 58 0.17 5.47 -2.90
N CYS A 59 -0.70 6.48 -2.95
CA CYS A 59 -0.36 7.82 -3.43
C CYS A 59 0.73 8.49 -2.57
N PHE A 60 0.65 8.36 -1.24
CA PHE A 60 1.72 8.85 -0.35
C PHE A 60 3.02 8.08 -0.57
N SER A 61 2.96 6.75 -0.72
CA SER A 61 4.13 5.92 -1.02
C SER A 61 4.76 6.27 -2.36
N LEU A 62 3.97 6.59 -3.39
CA LEU A 62 4.45 7.08 -4.69
C LEU A 62 5.23 8.39 -4.55
N ILE A 63 4.69 9.36 -3.80
CA ILE A 63 5.37 10.63 -3.53
C ILE A 63 6.70 10.36 -2.80
N TRP A 64 6.66 9.53 -1.76
CA TRP A 64 7.84 9.16 -0.98
C TRP A 64 8.89 8.43 -1.83
N PHE A 65 8.46 7.53 -2.72
CA PHE A 65 9.33 6.84 -3.68
C PHE A 65 10.07 7.81 -4.60
N ILE A 66 9.35 8.77 -5.20
CA ILE A 66 9.92 9.81 -6.08
C ILE A 66 10.92 10.67 -5.31
N ILE A 67 10.57 11.09 -4.09
CA ILE A 67 11.47 11.83 -3.22
C ILE A 67 12.75 11.02 -2.95
N GLY A 68 12.64 9.72 -2.66
CA GLY A 68 13.78 8.82 -2.46
C GLY A 68 14.65 8.65 -3.72
N ILE A 69 14.11 8.77 -4.93
CA ILE A 69 14.92 8.79 -6.16
C ILE A 69 15.83 10.02 -6.17
N ILE A 70 15.28 11.19 -5.83
CA ILE A 70 15.98 12.49 -5.89
C ILE A 70 16.92 12.68 -4.68
N LYS A 71 16.49 12.26 -3.49
CA LYS A 71 17.19 12.42 -2.20
C LYS A 71 17.46 11.05 -1.57
N PRO A 72 18.63 10.44 -1.84
CA PRO A 72 18.96 9.11 -1.35
C PRO A 72 18.92 8.97 0.17
N GLU A 73 19.14 10.05 0.93
CA GLU A 73 19.05 10.07 2.40
C GLU A 73 17.64 9.78 2.95
N LEU A 74 16.60 9.89 2.12
CA LEU A 74 15.21 9.62 2.50
C LEU A 74 14.77 8.19 2.15
N ARG A 75 15.65 7.38 1.56
CA ARG A 75 15.41 5.93 1.38
C ARG A 75 15.63 5.23 2.72
N LEU A 76 14.61 5.26 3.58
CA LEU A 76 14.59 4.54 4.85
C LEU A 76 14.47 3.03 4.61
#